data_AF-A0AAD9US15-F1
#
_entry.id   AF-A0AAD9US15-F1
#
_cell.length_a   1.000
_cell.length_b   1.000
_cell.length_c   1.000
_cell.angle_alpha   90.00
_cell.angle_beta   90.00
_cell.angle_gamma   90.00
#
_symmetry.space_group_name_H-M   'P 1'
#
loop_
_entity.id
_entity.type
_entity.pdbx_description
1 polymer ?
#
loop_
_entity_poly.entity_id
_entity_poly.type
_entity_poly.pdbx_seq_one_letter_code
_entity_poly.pdbx_strand_id
1 'polypeptide(L)'
;MAHNRFLARTVFVGEGSVNQALRALQRVLTDDKIIKDVQLKRNYEKPTVKRRRLKYESSLKLYNSEMKKKVEFLMSKQRKVSPWT
;
A
#
# COMPACT_ATOMS: atom_id res chain seq x y z
N MET A 1 11.90 -24.61 10.47
CA MET A 1 12.98 -23.63 10.68
C MET A 1 14.18 -23.89 9.76
N ALA A 2 13.92 -24.25 8.49
CA ALA A 2 14.95 -24.62 7.51
C ALA A 2 15.19 -23.48 6.51
N HIS A 3 15.43 -22.26 7.02
CA HIS A 3 15.70 -21.09 6.18
C HIS A 3 16.92 -20.33 6.67
N ASN A 4 17.66 -19.74 5.73
CA ASN A 4 18.84 -18.93 6.03
C ASN A 4 18.44 -17.71 6.86
N ARG A 5 19.19 -17.48 7.95
CA ARG A 5 19.00 -16.31 8.82
C ARG A 5 19.48 -15.05 8.08
N PHE A 6 18.86 -13.90 8.40
CA PHE A 6 19.23 -12.58 7.87
C PHE A 6 19.13 -12.41 6.34
N LEU A 7 18.41 -13.30 5.66
CA LEU A 7 18.13 -13.16 4.23
C LEU A 7 16.79 -12.43 3.99
N ALA A 8 15.73 -12.87 4.66
CA ALA A 8 14.40 -12.31 4.46
C ALA A 8 14.20 -11.03 5.27
N ARG A 9 13.65 -9.98 4.62
CA ARG A 9 13.23 -8.71 5.26
C ARG A 9 14.33 -8.05 6.11
N THR A 10 15.58 -8.19 5.66
CA THR A 10 16.75 -7.58 6.30
C THR A 10 17.16 -6.34 5.50
N VAL A 11 17.52 -5.26 6.20
CA VAL A 11 17.90 -3.97 5.60
C VAL A 11 19.23 -3.54 6.21
N PHE A 12 20.19 -3.16 5.36
CA PHE A 12 21.46 -2.60 5.81
C PHE A 12 21.29 -1.14 6.22
N VAL A 13 22.03 -0.73 7.24
CA VAL A 13 22.04 0.66 7.73
C VAL A 13 23.20 1.39 7.04
N GLY A 14 22.90 2.53 6.39
CA GLY A 14 23.91 3.41 5.80
C GLY A 14 24.64 4.27 6.85
N GLU A 15 25.20 5.41 6.45
CA GLU A 15 26.03 6.33 7.24
C GLU A 15 25.34 6.89 8.52
N GLY A 16 25.13 6.05 9.53
CA GLY A 16 24.59 6.42 10.84
C GLY A 16 23.07 6.69 10.90
N SER A 17 22.34 6.57 9.80
CA SER A 17 20.93 6.97 9.73
C SER A 17 19.94 5.81 10.00
N VAL A 18 19.97 5.23 11.21
CA VAL A 18 19.08 4.12 11.64
C VAL A 18 17.60 4.40 11.33
N ASN A 19 17.15 5.64 11.54
CA ASN A 19 15.77 6.05 11.26
C ASN A 19 15.40 5.92 9.78
N GLN A 20 16.33 6.15 8.85
CA GLN A 20 16.08 5.97 7.42
C GLN A 20 15.95 4.48 7.08
N ALA A 21 16.82 3.63 7.63
CA ALA A 21 16.73 2.18 7.45
C ALA A 21 15.43 1.61 8.03
N LEU A 22 14.97 2.09 9.20
CA LEU A 22 13.70 1.69 9.78
C LEU A 22 12.50 2.09 8.91
N ARG A 23 12.50 3.31 8.33
CA ARG A 23 11.47 3.74 7.38
C ARG A 23 11.46 2.88 6.12
N ALA A 24 12.63 2.55 5.59
CA ALA A 24 12.76 1.66 4.44
C ALA A 24 12.20 0.26 4.76
N LEU A 25 12.56 -0.30 5.93
CA LEU A 25 12.01 -1.57 6.40
C LEU A 25 10.48 -1.51 6.55
N GLN A 26 9.96 -0.44 7.15
CA GLN A 26 8.51 -0.26 7.30
C GLN A 26 7.79 -0.20 5.96
N ARG A 27 8.39 0.45 4.95
CA ARG A 27 7.85 0.48 3.58
C ARG A 27 7.80 -0.91 2.97
N VAL A 28 8.90 -1.67 3.02
CA VAL A 28 8.94 -3.06 2.53
C VAL A 28 7.85 -3.91 3.18
N LEU A 29 7.69 -3.83 4.50
CA LEU A 29 6.66 -4.58 5.23
C LEU A 29 5.23 -4.13 4.91
N THR A 30 5.05 -2.87 4.51
CA THR A 30 3.75 -2.31 4.11
C THR A 30 3.38 -2.74 2.70
N ASP A 31 4.33 -2.69 1.77
CA ASP A 31 4.16 -3.11 0.37
C ASP A 31 3.84 -4.62 0.28
N ASP A 32 4.52 -5.44 1.10
CA ASP A 32 4.23 -6.87 1.27
C ASP A 32 2.94 -7.16 2.06
N LYS A 33 2.26 -6.11 2.56
CA LYS A 33 1.02 -6.18 3.36
C LYS A 33 1.15 -6.96 4.68
N ILE A 34 2.36 -7.21 5.16
CA ILE A 34 2.64 -7.98 6.38
C ILE A 34 2.07 -7.27 7.59
N ILE A 35 2.24 -5.94 7.70
CA ILE A 35 1.73 -5.16 8.83
C ILE A 35 0.21 -5.31 8.96
N LYS A 36 -0.51 -5.19 7.84
CA LYS A 36 -1.96 -5.35 7.80
C LYS A 36 -2.38 -6.76 8.18
N ASP A 37 -1.68 -7.78 7.69
CA ASP A 37 -1.97 -9.17 8.02
C ASP A 37 -1.75 -9.48 9.51
N VAL A 38 -0.66 -8.98 10.10
CA VAL A 38 -0.39 -9.10 11.54
C VAL A 38 -1.50 -8.43 12.36
N GLN A 39 -1.95 -7.24 11.98
CA GLN A 39 -3.05 -6.55 12.66
C GLN A 39 -4.36 -7.33 12.59
N LEU A 40 -4.69 -7.90 11.42
CA LEU A 40 -5.90 -8.70 11.23
C LEU A 40 -5.83 -10.04 11.99
N LYS A 41 -4.64 -10.62 12.12
CA LYS A 41 -4.41 -11.88 12.85
C LYS A 41 -4.39 -11.72 14.37
N ARG A 42 -4.32 -10.48 14.89
CA ARG A 42 -4.35 -10.23 16.34
C ARG A 42 -5.59 -10.83 17.01
N ASN A 43 -6.74 -10.77 16.33
CA ASN A 43 -8.00 -11.35 16.79
C ASN A 43 -8.57 -12.23 15.68
N TYR A 44 -9.34 -13.27 16.04
CA TYR A 44 -9.99 -14.11 15.05
C TYR A 44 -11.05 -13.35 14.24
N GLU A 45 -10.86 -13.24 12.93
CA GLU A 45 -11.84 -12.72 11.98
C GLU A 45 -12.73 -13.87 11.47
N LYS A 46 -14.05 -13.82 11.76
CA LYS A 46 -15.00 -14.82 11.26
C LYS A 46 -14.99 -14.89 9.72
N PRO A 47 -15.19 -16.08 9.10
CA PRO A 47 -15.09 -16.23 7.64
C PRO A 47 -16.04 -15.34 6.84
N THR A 48 -17.25 -15.11 7.34
CA THR A 48 -18.24 -14.22 6.72
C THR A 48 -17.79 -12.75 6.73
N VAL A 49 -17.19 -12.31 7.83
CA VAL A 49 -16.64 -10.95 7.99
C VAL A 49 -15.45 -10.76 7.05
N LYS A 50 -14.54 -11.74 7.01
CA LYS A 50 -13.39 -11.74 6.08
C LYS A 50 -13.84 -11.63 4.63
N ARG A 51 -14.83 -12.43 4.21
CA ARG A 51 -15.40 -12.37 2.84
C ARG A 51 -15.97 -10.98 2.52
N ARG A 52 -16.72 -10.39 3.45
CA ARG A 52 -17.28 -9.03 3.28
C ARG A 52 -16.18 -7.98 3.15
N ARG A 53 -15.15 -8.06 4.00
CA ARG A 53 -13.99 -7.15 3.95
C ARG A 53 -13.26 -7.25 2.62
N LEU A 54 -12.93 -8.46 2.16
CA LEU A 54 -12.24 -8.66 0.87
C LEU A 54 -13.04 -8.08 -0.30
N LYS A 55 -14.36 -8.30 -0.35
CA LYS A 55 -15.24 -7.72 -1.38
C LYS A 55 -15.24 -6.20 -1.35
N TYR A 56 -15.30 -5.60 -0.16
CA TYR A 56 -15.23 -4.15 -0.01
C TYR A 56 -13.88 -3.59 -0.48
N GLU A 57 -12.77 -4.20 -0.04
CA GLU A 57 -11.42 -3.78 -0.42
C GLU A 57 -11.18 -3.87 -1.94
N SER A 58 -11.70 -4.91 -2.61
CA SER A 58 -11.60 -5.04 -4.06
C SER A 58 -12.37 -3.95 -4.79
N SER A 59 -13.61 -3.66 -4.36
CA SER A 59 -14.43 -2.62 -4.99
C SER A 59 -13.85 -1.23 -4.76
N LEU A 60 -13.35 -0.95 -3.56
CA LEU A 60 -12.68 0.32 -3.23
C LEU A 60 -11.41 0.50 -4.07
N LYS A 61 -10.60 -0.55 -4.24
CA LYS A 61 -9.39 -0.50 -5.07
C LYS A 61 -9.74 -0.19 -6.53
N LEU A 62 -10.75 -0.86 -7.08
CA LEU A 62 -11.23 -0.61 -8.43
C LEU A 62 -11.68 0.86 -8.58
N TYR A 63 -12.56 1.33 -7.69
CA TYR A 63 -13.04 2.71 -7.70
C TYR A 63 -11.90 3.72 -7.64
N ASN A 64 -10.96 3.58 -6.70
CA ASN A 64 -9.83 4.50 -6.56
C ASN A 64 -8.94 4.51 -7.81
N SER A 65 -8.74 3.35 -8.44
CA SER A 65 -7.95 3.26 -9.67
C SER A 65 -8.63 3.94 -10.85
N GLU A 66 -9.95 3.77 -11.02
CA GLU A 66 -10.71 4.39 -12.10
C GLU A 66 -10.88 5.90 -11.88
N MET A 67 -11.14 6.32 -10.64
CA MET A 67 -11.21 7.74 -10.29
C MET A 67 -9.88 8.46 -10.53
N LYS A 68 -8.75 7.81 -10.19
CA LYS A 68 -7.42 8.35 -10.48
C LYS A 68 -7.21 8.56 -11.98
N LYS A 69 -7.56 7.57 -12.82
CA LYS A 69 -7.50 7.69 -14.28
C LYS A 69 -8.38 8.83 -14.81
N LYS A 70 -9.60 8.97 -14.28
CA LYS A 70 -10.52 10.06 -14.65
C LYS A 70 -9.93 11.42 -14.33
N VAL A 71 -9.36 11.57 -13.13
CA VAL A 71 -8.70 12.83 -12.72
C VAL A 71 -7.51 13.12 -13.63
N GLU A 72 -6.62 12.16 -13.87
CA GLU A 72 -5.46 12.33 -14.76
C GLU A 72 -5.88 12.75 -16.18
N PHE A 73 -6.95 12.14 -16.71
CA PHE A 73 -7.51 12.50 -18.01
C PHE A 73 -8.04 13.94 -18.05
N LEU A 74 -8.83 14.34 -17.05
CA LEU A 74 -9.37 15.71 -16.98
C LEU A 74 -8.26 16.73 -16.77
N MET A 75 -7.29 16.43 -15.90
CA MET A 75 -6.15 17.30 -15.62
C MET A 75 -5.27 17.50 -16.87
N SER A 76 -5.12 16.48 -17.73
CA SER A 76 -4.44 16.63 -19.03
C SER A 76 -5.09 17.68 -19.94
N LYS A 77 -6.40 17.92 -19.80
CA LYS A 77 -7.16 18.91 -20.58
C LYS A 77 -7.40 20.22 -19.84
N GLN A 78 -6.96 20.35 -18.59
CA GLN A 78 -7.12 21.56 -17.78
C GLN A 78 -6.22 22.68 -18.33
N ARG A 79 -6.81 23.62 -19.07
CA ARG A 79 -6.13 24.84 -19.54
C ARG A 79 -6.26 25.94 -18.48
N LYS A 80 -5.22 26.77 -18.31
CA LYS A 80 -5.24 27.94 -17.39
C LYS A 80 -6.07 29.11 -17.91
N VAL A 81 -6.21 29.21 -19.24
CA VAL A 81 -6.95 30.28 -19.93
C VAL A 81 -7.98 29.63 -20.85
N SER A 82 -9.19 30.21 -20.91
CA SER A 82 -10.25 29.78 -21.81
C SER A 82 -9.86 30.06 -23.26
N PRO A 83 -10.10 29.15 -24.22
CA PRO A 83 -9.81 29.41 -25.63
C PRO A 83 -10.67 30.49 -26.28
N TRP A 84 -11.77 30.89 -25.64
CA TRP A 84 -12.82 31.75 -26.22
C TRP A 84 -12.85 33.14 -25.58
N THR A 85 -11.73 33.57 -25.04
CA THR A 85 -11.52 34.89 -24.42
C THR A 85 -10.14 35.38 -24.82
#